data_AF-A0A133N9K0-F1
#
_entry.id   AF-A0A133N9K0-F1
#
_cell.length_a   1.000
_cell.length_b   1.000
_cell.length_c   1.000
_cell.angle_alpha   90.00
_cell.angle_beta   90.00
_cell.angle_gamma   90.00
#
_symmetry.space_group_name_H-M   'P 1'
#
loop_
_entity.id
_entity.type
_entity.pdbx_description
1 polymer ?
#
loop_
_entity_poly.entity_id
_entity_poly.type
_entity_poly.pdbx_seq_one_letter_code
_entity_poly.pdbx_strand_id
1 'polypeptide(L)'
;MDIKHLDNKTVIQDFKQEDKMKRFKLNIQQFAEPGEPKTFTQEEVDKMIETRLKRENEKFEKAKKELERQHNESIEDYEERIKNANLTAEEKHKKEIDKIQKDLDAKNAELTKIKTDEIKKATLTKYKIPEKFLDRISGVTEEEIEASVKGFAEVMGEYVKGLGTNGVPGAMNGGSEDKKYTKEEFSKMTLSERTELFNTNKKLYDELKGE
;
A
#
# COMPACT_ATOMS: atom_id res chain seq x y z
N MET A 1 -2.94 27.57 -9.73
CA MET A 1 -2.56 28.12 -11.05
C MET A 1 -3.37 29.38 -11.24
N ASP A 2 -2.68 30.51 -11.37
CA ASP A 2 -3.25 31.85 -11.51
C ASP A 2 -3.91 32.03 -12.88
N ILE A 3 -5.17 32.47 -12.88
CA ILE A 3 -5.86 32.93 -14.09
C ILE A 3 -5.68 34.46 -14.16
N LYS A 4 -4.54 34.89 -14.69
CA LYS A 4 -4.38 36.23 -15.25
C LYS A 4 -3.72 36.06 -16.61
N HIS A 5 -4.15 36.89 -17.57
CA HIS A 5 -3.72 37.00 -18.96
C HIS A 5 -4.60 36.26 -19.98
N LEU A 6 -5.80 36.78 -20.22
CA LEU A 6 -6.32 36.85 -21.59
C LEU A 6 -6.16 38.28 -22.09
N ASP A 7 -5.37 38.42 -23.14
CA ASP A 7 -5.03 39.67 -23.81
C ASP A 7 -6.27 40.35 -24.41
N ASN A 8 -6.43 41.64 -24.11
CA ASN A 8 -7.52 42.51 -24.57
C ASN A 8 -7.49 42.82 -26.09
N LYS A 9 -6.65 42.13 -26.87
CA LYS A 9 -6.48 42.33 -28.32
C LYS A 9 -7.38 41.45 -29.18
N THR A 10 -7.87 40.33 -28.66
CA THR A 10 -8.71 39.40 -29.46
C THR A 10 -10.15 39.89 -29.57
N VAL A 11 -10.63 40.70 -28.62
CA VAL A 11 -12.02 41.21 -28.60
C VAL A 11 -12.26 42.35 -29.60
N ILE A 12 -11.19 42.97 -30.13
CA ILE A 12 -11.32 44.11 -31.07
C ILE A 12 -11.41 43.65 -32.53
N GLN A 13 -11.12 42.39 -32.86
CA GLN A 13 -11.22 41.90 -34.24
C GLN A 13 -12.65 41.66 -34.71
N ASP A 14 -13.61 41.45 -33.82
CA ASP A 14 -15.00 41.17 -34.19
C ASP A 14 -15.82 42.45 -34.46
N PHE A 15 -15.43 43.60 -33.92
CA PHE A 15 -16.09 44.89 -34.21
C PHE A 15 -15.74 45.47 -35.59
N LYS A 16 -14.78 44.90 -36.32
CA LYS A 16 -14.43 45.35 -37.69
C LYS A 16 -15.29 44.69 -38.80
N GLN A 17 -16.29 43.89 -38.46
CA GLN A 17 -17.27 43.40 -39.44
C GLN A 17 -18.43 44.38 -39.68
N GLU A 18 -18.69 45.32 -38.77
CA GLU A 18 -19.80 46.28 -38.93
C GLU A 18 -19.60 47.27 -40.10
N ASP A 19 -18.36 47.56 -40.50
CA ASP A 19 -18.08 48.50 -41.60
C ASP A 19 -18.10 47.86 -43.01
N LYS A 20 -18.25 46.53 -43.12
CA LYS A 20 -18.46 45.88 -44.43
C LYS A 20 -19.93 45.86 -44.87
N MET A 21 -20.87 46.16 -43.96
CA MET A 21 -22.30 46.23 -44.30
C MET A 21 -22.72 47.56 -44.98
N LYS A 22 -21.85 48.58 -45.01
CA LYS A 22 -22.13 49.88 -45.67
C LYS A 22 -22.00 49.89 -47.20
N ARG A 23 -21.74 48.75 -47.84
CA ARG A 23 -21.59 48.65 -49.32
C ARG A 23 -22.65 47.84 -50.04
N PHE A 24 -23.77 47.48 -49.41
CA PHE A 24 -24.95 47.05 -50.14
C PHE A 24 -25.77 48.25 -50.61
N LYS A 25 -25.20 49.05 -51.53
CA LYS A 25 -26.02 49.91 -52.38
C LYS A 25 -26.72 48.98 -53.37
N LEU A 26 -27.96 48.60 -53.07
CA LEU A 26 -28.83 47.98 -54.06
C LEU A 26 -28.93 48.93 -55.25
N ASN A 27 -28.35 48.55 -56.38
CA ASN A 27 -28.47 49.30 -57.63
C ASN A 27 -29.81 48.91 -58.27
N ILE A 28 -30.88 49.61 -57.87
CA ILE A 28 -32.26 49.30 -58.29
C ILE A 28 -32.54 49.76 -59.74
N GLN A 29 -31.56 50.37 -60.42
CA GLN A 29 -31.75 50.99 -61.74
C GLN A 29 -31.61 50.04 -62.95
N GLN A 30 -31.47 48.71 -62.77
CA GLN A 30 -31.26 47.77 -63.87
C GLN A 30 -32.48 46.92 -64.29
N PHE A 31 -33.68 47.19 -63.77
CA PHE A 31 -34.90 46.43 -64.14
C PHE A 31 -36.02 47.28 -64.74
N ALA A 32 -35.71 48.44 -65.31
CA ALA A 32 -36.69 49.25 -66.04
C ALA A 32 -36.67 48.90 -67.54
N GLU A 33 -37.14 47.71 -67.90
CA GLU A 33 -37.74 47.47 -69.21
C GLU A 33 -39.27 47.65 -69.09
N PRO A 34 -39.95 48.32 -70.04
CA PRO A 34 -41.39 48.58 -69.95
C PRO A 34 -42.16 47.33 -70.41
N GLY A 35 -42.08 46.26 -69.62
CA GLY A 35 -43.00 45.13 -69.69
C GLY A 35 -44.12 45.35 -68.69
N GLU A 36 -45.35 45.04 -69.08
CA GLU A 36 -46.57 45.17 -68.26
C GLU A 36 -46.34 44.74 -66.79
N PRO A 37 -46.95 45.44 -65.81
CA PRO A 37 -46.76 45.12 -64.40
C PRO A 37 -47.20 43.67 -64.17
N LYS A 38 -46.25 42.79 -63.84
CA LYS A 38 -46.57 41.44 -63.36
C LYS A 38 -47.36 41.56 -62.07
N THR A 39 -48.69 41.46 -62.18
CA THR A 39 -49.58 41.37 -61.04
C THR A 39 -49.58 39.93 -60.57
N PHE A 40 -48.90 39.65 -59.46
CA PHE A 40 -49.02 38.36 -58.80
C PHE A 40 -50.42 38.26 -58.19
N THR A 41 -51.06 37.12 -58.39
CA THR A 41 -52.30 36.80 -57.66
C THR A 41 -51.97 36.52 -56.20
N GLN A 42 -52.92 36.76 -55.29
CA GLN A 42 -52.73 36.53 -53.86
C GLN A 42 -52.30 35.08 -53.57
N GLU A 43 -52.84 34.12 -54.33
CA GLU A 43 -52.53 32.70 -54.22
C GLU A 43 -51.08 32.36 -54.64
N GLU A 44 -50.50 33.08 -55.60
CA GLU A 44 -49.09 32.92 -55.99
C GLU A 44 -48.15 33.50 -54.92
N VAL A 45 -48.55 34.60 -54.28
CA VAL A 45 -47.82 35.19 -53.15
C VAL A 45 -47.84 34.25 -51.94
N ASP A 46 -49.00 33.71 -51.60
CA ASP A 46 -49.17 32.79 -50.46
C ASP A 46 -48.34 31.50 -50.68
N LYS A 47 -48.35 30.93 -51.90
CA LYS A 47 -47.50 29.79 -52.25
C LYS A 47 -46.01 30.11 -52.14
N MET A 48 -45.58 31.31 -52.54
CA MET A 48 -44.18 31.74 -52.40
C MET A 48 -43.78 31.88 -50.93
N ILE A 49 -44.68 32.41 -50.08
CA ILE A 49 -44.45 32.54 -48.64
C ILE A 49 -44.36 31.15 -48.00
N GLU A 50 -45.32 30.25 -48.25
CA GLU A 50 -45.27 28.88 -47.72
C GLU A 50 -43.99 28.15 -48.13
N THR A 51 -43.58 28.28 -49.40
CA THR A 51 -42.37 27.61 -49.90
C THR A 51 -41.09 28.17 -49.27
N ARG A 52 -41.07 29.46 -48.90
CA ARG A 52 -39.95 30.05 -48.13
C ARG A 52 -40.00 29.60 -46.68
N LEU A 53 -41.16 29.68 -46.04
CA LEU A 53 -41.34 29.31 -44.63
C LEU A 53 -40.97 27.84 -44.39
N LYS A 54 -41.36 26.95 -45.31
CA LYS A 54 -41.01 25.52 -45.24
C LYS A 54 -39.50 25.29 -45.35
N ARG A 55 -38.82 25.96 -46.30
CA ARG A 55 -37.36 25.86 -46.45
C ARG A 55 -36.61 26.44 -45.26
N GLU A 56 -37.13 27.50 -44.66
CA GLU A 56 -36.52 28.14 -43.50
C GLU A 56 -36.68 27.27 -42.25
N ASN A 57 -37.87 26.68 -42.04
CA ASN A 57 -38.09 25.69 -40.98
C ASN A 57 -37.23 24.44 -41.16
N GLU A 58 -37.10 23.90 -42.38
CA GLU A 58 -36.22 22.75 -42.63
C GLU A 58 -34.74 23.06 -42.34
N LYS A 59 -34.28 24.28 -42.65
CA LYS A 59 -32.93 24.72 -42.29
C LYS A 59 -32.76 24.89 -40.78
N PHE A 60 -33.75 25.48 -40.12
CA PHE A 60 -33.75 25.69 -38.68
C PHE A 60 -33.71 24.35 -37.92
N GLU A 61 -34.55 23.39 -38.30
CA GLU A 61 -34.57 22.06 -37.69
C GLU A 61 -33.27 21.28 -37.90
N LYS A 62 -32.64 21.39 -39.08
CA LYS A 62 -31.32 20.79 -39.33
C LYS A 62 -30.23 21.44 -38.48
N ALA A 63 -30.22 22.78 -38.38
CA ALA A 63 -29.26 23.51 -37.56
C ALA A 63 -29.44 23.17 -36.08
N LYS A 64 -30.68 23.06 -35.60
CA LYS A 64 -31.00 22.67 -34.23
C LYS A 64 -30.51 21.26 -33.91
N LYS A 65 -30.81 20.27 -34.76
CA LYS A 65 -30.33 18.89 -34.58
C LYS A 65 -28.81 18.79 -34.57
N GLU A 66 -28.15 19.51 -35.47
CA GLU A 66 -26.69 19.51 -35.54
C GLU A 66 -26.07 20.17 -34.30
N LEU A 67 -26.67 21.25 -33.80
CA LEU A 67 -26.24 21.91 -32.57
C LEU A 67 -26.43 21.01 -31.34
N GLU A 68 -27.58 20.31 -31.25
CA GLU A 68 -27.84 19.32 -30.19
C GLU A 68 -26.84 18.16 -30.25
N ARG A 69 -26.50 17.67 -31.45
CA ARG A 69 -25.48 16.62 -31.65
C ARG A 69 -24.10 17.07 -31.17
N GLN A 70 -23.66 18.27 -31.61
CA GLN A 70 -22.36 18.83 -31.22
C GLN A 70 -22.28 19.08 -29.71
N HIS A 71 -23.36 19.53 -29.09
CA HIS A 71 -23.41 19.75 -27.65
C HIS A 71 -23.28 18.43 -26.89
N ASN A 72 -24.01 17.39 -27.31
CA ASN A 72 -23.94 16.07 -26.66
C ASN A 72 -22.58 15.40 -26.83
N GLU A 73 -22.00 15.42 -28.04
CA GLU A 73 -20.64 14.91 -28.27
C GLU A 73 -19.62 15.66 -27.43
N SER A 74 -19.74 16.99 -27.31
CA SER A 74 -18.84 17.76 -26.45
C SER A 74 -18.96 17.39 -24.98
N ILE A 75 -20.15 17.08 -24.48
CA ILE A 75 -20.35 16.68 -23.08
C ILE A 75 -19.69 15.32 -22.80
N GLU A 76 -19.94 14.32 -23.65
CA GLU A 76 -19.35 12.98 -23.50
C GLU A 76 -17.81 13.04 -23.48
N ASP A 77 -17.21 13.82 -24.39
CA ASP A 77 -15.77 14.02 -24.46
C ASP A 77 -15.19 14.66 -23.18
N TYR A 78 -15.91 15.60 -22.56
CA TYR A 78 -15.49 16.21 -21.30
C TYR A 78 -15.64 15.26 -20.12
N GLU A 79 -16.74 14.51 -20.05
CA GLU A 79 -16.98 13.52 -19.00
C GLU A 79 -15.92 12.42 -19.02
N GLU A 80 -15.54 11.94 -20.21
CA GLU A 80 -14.51 10.91 -20.36
C GLU A 80 -13.14 11.42 -19.92
N ARG A 81 -12.78 12.67 -20.27
CA ARG A 81 -11.52 13.30 -19.81
C ARG A 81 -11.46 13.46 -18.29
N ILE A 82 -12.56 13.88 -17.67
CA ILE A 82 -12.66 14.01 -16.21
C ILE A 82 -12.53 12.63 -15.55
N LYS A 83 -13.24 11.62 -16.07
CA LYS A 83 -13.20 10.25 -15.54
C LYS A 83 -11.79 9.65 -15.64
N ASN A 84 -11.12 9.78 -16.79
CA ASN A 84 -9.77 9.26 -16.99
C ASN A 84 -8.71 9.98 -16.13
N ALA A 85 -8.83 11.31 -15.97
CA ALA A 85 -7.99 12.07 -15.07
C ALA A 85 -8.19 11.65 -13.59
N ASN A 86 -9.44 11.43 -13.18
CA ASN A 86 -9.78 10.96 -11.84
C ASN A 86 -9.27 9.54 -11.59
N LEU A 87 -9.42 8.61 -12.53
CA LEU A 87 -8.84 7.26 -12.43
C LEU A 87 -7.32 7.32 -12.24
N THR A 88 -6.63 8.16 -13.01
CA THR A 88 -5.17 8.33 -12.90
C THR A 88 -4.76 8.89 -11.54
N ALA A 89 -5.52 9.87 -11.02
CA ALA A 89 -5.28 10.45 -9.71
C ALA A 89 -5.56 9.43 -8.59
N GLU A 90 -6.67 8.70 -8.67
CA GLU A 90 -7.10 7.70 -7.69
C GLU A 90 -6.10 6.53 -7.60
N GLU A 91 -5.62 6.02 -8.74
CA GLU A 91 -4.58 4.99 -8.78
C GLU A 91 -3.27 5.45 -8.13
N LYS A 92 -2.88 6.70 -8.37
CA LYS A 92 -1.68 7.28 -7.75
C LYS A 92 -1.88 7.45 -6.24
N HIS A 93 -3.03 7.95 -5.80
CA HIS A 93 -3.36 8.09 -4.39
C HIS A 93 -3.41 6.74 -3.67
N LYS A 94 -3.98 5.71 -4.30
CA LYS A 94 -4.01 4.35 -3.76
C LYS A 94 -2.59 3.80 -3.53
N LYS A 95 -1.71 3.94 -4.53
CA LYS A 95 -0.29 3.53 -4.39
C LYS A 95 0.43 4.28 -3.26
N GLU A 96 0.15 5.57 -3.09
CA GLU A 96 0.75 6.36 -2.02
C GLU A 96 0.22 5.91 -0.65
N ILE A 97 -1.08 5.65 -0.52
CA ILE A 97 -1.69 5.12 0.70
C ILE A 97 -1.10 3.74 1.04
N ASP A 98 -0.99 2.84 0.07
CA ASP A 98 -0.42 1.50 0.27
C ASP A 98 1.04 1.59 0.76
N LYS A 99 1.82 2.52 0.20
CA LYS A 99 3.20 2.77 0.62
C LYS A 99 3.26 3.34 2.05
N ILE A 100 2.45 4.35 2.36
CA ILE A 100 2.38 4.94 3.71
C ILE A 100 1.96 3.87 4.73
N GLN A 101 0.99 3.04 4.40
CA GLN A 101 0.52 1.97 5.28
C GLN A 101 1.63 0.95 5.55
N LYS A 102 2.34 0.53 4.51
CA LYS A 102 3.47 -0.41 4.66
C LYS A 102 4.61 0.18 5.51
N ASP A 103 4.94 1.45 5.30
CA ASP A 103 5.97 2.13 6.08
C ASP A 103 5.53 2.31 7.55
N LEU A 104 4.24 2.59 7.77
CA LEU A 104 3.64 2.70 9.11
C LEU A 104 3.65 1.37 9.84
N ASP A 105 3.30 0.27 9.17
CA ASP A 105 3.33 -1.08 9.75
C ASP A 105 4.77 -1.50 10.10
N ALA A 106 5.74 -1.21 9.23
CA ALA A 106 7.16 -1.46 9.50
C ALA A 106 7.66 -0.65 10.71
N LYS A 107 7.30 0.64 10.80
CA LYS A 107 7.66 1.50 11.92
C LYS A 107 7.01 1.07 13.23
N ASN A 108 5.76 0.62 13.19
CA ASN A 108 5.07 0.10 14.39
C ASN A 108 5.68 -1.22 14.89
N ALA A 109 6.08 -2.11 13.98
CA ALA A 109 6.79 -3.34 14.34
C ALA A 109 8.16 -3.05 14.99
N GLU A 110 8.92 -2.12 14.40
CA GLU A 110 10.21 -1.66 14.96
C GLU A 110 10.02 -1.02 16.34
N LEU A 111 9.03 -0.14 16.50
CA LEU A 111 8.71 0.51 17.76
C LEU A 111 8.30 -0.49 18.85
N THR A 112 7.48 -1.48 18.49
CA THR A 112 7.07 -2.54 19.41
C THR A 112 8.29 -3.33 19.89
N LYS A 113 9.18 -3.71 18.97
CA LYS A 113 10.42 -4.40 19.32
C LYS A 113 11.30 -3.58 20.26
N ILE A 114 11.51 -2.29 19.97
CA ILE A 114 12.31 -1.40 20.82
C ILE A 114 11.71 -1.31 22.23
N LYS A 115 10.40 -1.09 22.34
CA LYS A 115 9.71 -1.03 23.65
C LYS A 115 9.86 -2.33 24.43
N THR A 116 9.65 -3.47 23.79
CA THR A 116 9.82 -4.78 24.43
C THR A 116 11.27 -4.99 24.87
N ASP A 117 12.26 -4.66 24.04
CA ASP A 117 13.68 -4.81 24.37
C ASP A 117 14.09 -3.87 25.52
N GLU A 118 13.57 -2.63 25.55
CA GLU A 118 13.78 -1.70 26.67
C GLU A 118 13.23 -2.25 27.99
N ILE A 119 12.01 -2.79 27.98
CA ILE A 119 11.42 -3.44 29.16
C ILE A 119 12.28 -4.64 29.58
N LYS A 120 12.71 -5.49 28.64
CA LYS A 120 13.61 -6.62 28.93
C LYS A 120 14.91 -6.16 29.57
N LYS A 121 15.55 -5.10 29.06
CA LYS A 121 16.78 -4.53 29.63
C LYS A 121 16.56 -3.99 31.04
N ALA A 122 15.48 -3.26 31.25
CA ALA A 122 15.14 -2.71 32.57
C ALA A 122 14.93 -3.82 33.60
N THR A 123 14.17 -4.86 33.23
CA THR A 123 13.92 -6.02 34.10
C THR A 123 15.20 -6.82 34.34
N LEU A 124 16.01 -7.12 33.33
CA LEU A 124 17.31 -7.78 33.52
C LEU A 124 18.21 -7.01 34.50
N THR A 125 18.26 -5.69 34.37
CA THR A 125 19.00 -4.81 35.29
C THR A 125 18.47 -4.91 36.73
N LYS A 126 17.14 -4.87 36.91
CA LYS A 126 16.47 -5.04 38.22
C LYS A 126 16.88 -6.35 38.91
N TYR A 127 16.99 -7.44 38.15
CA TYR A 127 17.40 -8.76 38.66
C TYR A 127 18.92 -9.00 38.62
N LYS A 128 19.72 -7.97 38.29
CA LYS A 128 21.20 -8.05 38.18
C LYS A 128 21.69 -9.10 37.18
N ILE A 129 20.89 -9.38 36.15
CA ILE A 129 21.24 -10.29 35.07
C ILE A 129 21.88 -9.49 33.93
N PRO A 130 23.03 -9.93 33.39
CA PRO A 130 23.68 -9.26 32.27
C PRO A 130 22.81 -9.15 31.00
N GLU A 131 22.90 -8.02 30.30
CA GLU A 131 22.14 -7.76 29.06
C GLU A 131 22.40 -8.77 27.93
N LYS A 132 23.55 -9.47 27.93
CA LYS A 132 23.83 -10.55 26.97
C LYS A 132 22.80 -11.69 26.99
N PHE A 133 21.96 -11.77 28.03
CA PHE A 133 20.88 -12.73 28.14
C PHE A 133 19.53 -12.22 27.62
N LEU A 134 19.46 -11.01 27.04
CA LEU A 134 18.23 -10.43 26.52
C LEU A 134 17.52 -11.35 25.52
N ASP A 135 18.26 -11.98 24.62
CA ASP A 135 17.72 -12.94 23.64
C ASP A 135 17.15 -14.21 24.29
N ARG A 136 17.51 -14.51 25.54
CA ARG A 136 16.98 -15.65 26.30
C ARG A 136 15.67 -15.34 27.01
N ILE A 137 15.34 -14.06 27.18
CA ILE A 137 14.12 -13.62 27.86
C ILE A 137 12.95 -13.60 26.89
N SER A 138 11.91 -14.35 27.25
CA SER A 138 10.63 -14.43 26.55
C SER A 138 9.62 -13.41 27.08
N GLY A 139 8.55 -13.17 26.31
CA GLY A 139 7.46 -12.28 26.70
C GLY A 139 7.44 -10.98 25.90
N VAL A 140 6.24 -10.41 25.80
CA VAL A 140 5.98 -9.11 25.12
C VAL A 140 5.36 -8.09 26.06
N THR A 141 4.76 -8.52 27.18
CA THR A 141 4.28 -7.64 28.25
C THR A 141 5.26 -7.60 29.42
N GLU A 142 5.13 -6.59 30.27
CA GLU A 142 5.99 -6.42 31.45
C GLU A 142 5.90 -7.62 32.40
N GLU A 143 4.70 -8.16 32.61
CA GLU A 143 4.45 -9.30 33.50
C GLU A 143 5.08 -10.59 32.97
N GLU A 144 4.94 -10.85 31.66
CA GLU A 144 5.53 -12.02 31.02
C GLU A 144 7.06 -11.96 31.05
N ILE A 145 7.61 -10.77 30.78
CA ILE A 145 9.06 -10.52 30.82
C ILE A 145 9.57 -10.69 32.25
N GLU A 146 8.86 -10.16 33.25
CA GLU A 146 9.24 -10.31 34.65
C GLU A 146 9.20 -11.77 35.12
N ALA A 147 8.16 -12.52 34.74
CA ALA A 147 8.09 -13.95 35.01
C ALA A 147 9.26 -14.73 34.36
N SER A 148 9.58 -14.41 33.09
CA SER A 148 10.68 -15.03 32.36
C SER A 148 12.05 -14.74 32.99
N VAL A 149 12.31 -13.47 33.34
CA VAL A 149 13.56 -13.05 34.00
C VAL A 149 13.69 -13.69 35.37
N LYS A 150 12.61 -13.74 36.16
CA LYS A 150 12.61 -14.36 37.49
C LYS A 150 12.91 -15.86 37.39
N GLY A 151 12.23 -16.58 36.51
CA GLY A 151 12.49 -18.01 36.30
C GLY A 151 13.92 -18.28 35.82
N PHE A 152 14.44 -17.43 34.93
CA PHE A 152 15.84 -17.51 34.50
C PHE A 152 16.82 -17.26 35.67
N ALA A 153 16.56 -16.25 36.50
CA ALA A 153 17.38 -15.93 37.66
C ALA A 153 17.42 -17.08 38.68
N GLU A 154 16.27 -17.73 38.92
CA GLU A 154 16.16 -18.87 39.83
C GLU A 154 17.00 -20.05 39.33
N VAL A 155 16.80 -20.47 38.07
CA VAL A 155 17.56 -21.58 37.46
C VAL A 155 19.06 -21.30 37.44
N MET A 156 19.47 -20.08 37.05
CA MET A 156 20.88 -19.70 37.05
C MET A 156 21.46 -19.62 38.46
N GLY A 157 20.67 -19.15 39.44
CA GLY A 157 21.06 -19.12 40.84
C GLY A 157 21.30 -20.52 41.41
N GLU A 158 20.43 -21.47 41.09
CA GLU A 158 20.61 -22.89 41.44
C GLU A 158 21.83 -23.49 40.74
N TYR A 159 21.99 -23.24 39.44
CA TYR A 159 23.13 -23.71 38.67
C TYR A 159 24.45 -23.22 39.28
N VAL A 160 24.57 -21.92 39.54
CA VAL A 160 25.77 -21.31 40.14
C VAL A 160 26.03 -21.83 41.56
N LYS A 161 24.98 -22.05 42.38
CA LYS A 161 25.13 -22.70 43.69
C LYS A 161 25.66 -24.13 43.57
N GLY A 162 25.20 -24.86 42.54
CA GLY A 162 25.68 -26.21 42.23
C GLY A 162 27.14 -26.28 41.75
N LEU A 163 27.70 -25.17 41.24
CA LEU A 163 29.11 -25.09 40.83
C LEU A 163 30.10 -25.01 42.01
N GLY A 164 29.64 -24.72 43.22
CA GLY A 164 30.50 -24.55 44.40
C GLY A 164 31.51 -23.40 44.26
N THR A 165 32.49 -23.33 45.18
CA THR A 165 33.47 -22.24 45.25
C THR A 165 34.47 -22.20 44.09
N ASN A 166 34.53 -23.25 43.27
CA ASN A 166 35.54 -23.38 42.21
C ASN A 166 35.04 -22.95 40.82
N GLY A 167 33.78 -22.52 40.67
CA GLY A 167 33.27 -21.73 39.54
C GLY A 167 33.34 -22.37 38.14
N VAL A 168 33.93 -23.55 38.01
CA VAL A 168 34.01 -24.32 36.78
C VAL A 168 32.85 -25.31 36.78
N PRO A 169 31.95 -25.28 35.78
CA PRO A 169 31.06 -26.40 35.49
C PRO A 169 31.89 -27.67 35.48
N GLY A 170 31.67 -28.53 36.48
CA GLY A 170 32.20 -29.89 36.42
C GLY A 170 31.86 -30.41 35.05
N ALA A 171 32.87 -30.87 34.30
CA ALA A 171 32.72 -31.30 32.91
C ALA A 171 31.40 -32.05 32.80
N MET A 172 30.47 -31.55 31.97
CA MET A 172 29.19 -32.23 31.74
C MET A 172 29.53 -33.59 31.15
N ASN A 173 29.72 -34.56 32.03
CA ASN A 173 29.91 -35.94 31.69
C ASN A 173 28.51 -36.42 31.33
N GLY A 174 28.14 -36.17 30.08
CA GLY A 174 26.87 -36.59 29.53
C GLY A 174 26.76 -38.11 29.67
N GLY A 175 25.84 -38.54 30.53
CA GLY A 175 25.34 -39.90 30.56
C GLY A 175 26.25 -40.90 31.25
N SER A 176 26.17 -40.97 32.58
CA SER A 176 26.10 -42.26 33.28
C SER A 176 25.69 -41.99 34.72
N GLU A 177 24.57 -42.57 35.15
CA GLU A 177 24.23 -42.67 36.57
C GLU A 177 25.48 -43.10 37.35
N ASP A 178 25.73 -42.45 38.49
CA ASP A 178 26.76 -42.79 39.48
C ASP A 178 26.49 -44.15 40.15
N LYS A 179 26.21 -45.21 39.39
CA LYS A 179 26.34 -46.58 39.86
C LYS A 179 27.83 -46.92 39.83
N LYS A 180 28.51 -46.54 40.91
CA LYS A 180 29.86 -47.00 41.20
C LYS A 180 29.78 -48.50 41.51
N TYR A 181 29.92 -49.33 40.50
CA TYR A 181 30.22 -50.74 40.71
C TYR A 181 31.65 -50.86 41.24
N THR A 182 31.83 -51.63 42.29
CA THR A 182 33.15 -52.05 42.76
C THR A 182 33.69 -53.18 41.89
N LYS A 183 35.01 -53.44 41.92
CA LYS A 183 35.62 -54.55 41.17
C LYS A 183 35.06 -55.91 41.62
N GLU A 184 34.72 -56.05 42.91
CA GLU A 184 34.11 -57.23 43.49
C GLU A 184 32.68 -57.46 42.98
N GLU A 185 31.89 -56.39 42.84
CA GLU A 185 30.54 -56.47 42.26
C GLU A 185 30.59 -56.79 40.78
N PHE A 186 31.50 -56.14 40.03
CA PHE A 186 31.75 -56.45 38.61
C PHE A 186 32.14 -57.91 38.40
N SER A 187 32.97 -58.46 39.29
CA SER A 187 33.39 -59.88 39.25
C SER A 187 32.24 -60.85 39.52
N LYS A 188 31.19 -60.42 40.21
CA LYS A 188 29.98 -61.21 40.49
C LYS A 188 28.87 -61.04 39.44
N MET A 189 28.96 -60.01 38.59
CA MET A 189 28.01 -59.82 37.48
C MET A 189 28.05 -60.98 36.49
N THR A 190 26.88 -61.30 35.97
CA THR A 190 26.71 -62.19 34.82
C THR A 190 27.28 -61.58 33.55
N LEU A 191 27.54 -62.42 32.54
CA LEU A 191 28.03 -61.96 31.25
C LEU A 191 27.07 -60.96 30.58
N SER A 192 25.76 -61.13 30.77
CA SER A 192 24.73 -60.21 30.24
C SER A 192 24.86 -58.82 30.86
N GLU A 193 24.95 -58.75 32.19
CA GLU A 193 25.09 -57.48 32.93
C GLU A 193 26.40 -56.76 32.58
N ARG A 194 27.49 -57.51 32.40
CA ARG A 194 28.77 -56.93 31.95
C ARG A 194 28.68 -56.40 30.51
N THR A 195 27.91 -57.06 29.65
CA THR A 195 27.69 -56.62 28.26
C THR A 195 26.82 -55.37 28.21
N GLU A 196 25.79 -55.29 29.04
CA GLU A 196 24.99 -54.08 29.23
C GLU A 196 25.85 -52.93 29.75
N LEU A 197 26.72 -53.17 30.73
CA LEU A 197 27.66 -52.17 31.24
C LEU A 197 28.64 -51.70 30.16
N PHE A 198 29.16 -52.61 29.33
CA PHE A 198 30.01 -52.25 28.19
C PHE A 198 29.29 -51.34 27.19
N ASN A 199 28.02 -51.64 26.88
CA ASN A 199 27.23 -50.88 25.91
C ASN A 199 26.76 -49.52 26.45
N THR A 200 26.50 -49.42 27.75
CA THR A 200 25.96 -48.21 28.39
C THR A 200 27.04 -47.30 28.97
N ASN A 201 28.13 -47.87 29.50
CA ASN A 201 29.23 -47.13 30.10
C ASN A 201 30.58 -47.85 29.87
N LYS A 202 31.06 -47.79 28.62
CA LYS A 202 32.32 -48.41 28.18
C LYS A 202 33.52 -48.01 29.05
N LYS A 203 33.59 -46.74 29.46
CA LYS A 203 34.70 -46.22 30.28
C LYS A 203 34.76 -46.90 31.65
N LEU A 204 33.62 -47.07 32.30
CA LEU A 204 33.53 -47.76 33.59
C LEU A 204 33.80 -49.27 33.44
N TYR A 205 33.32 -49.90 32.37
CA TYR A 205 33.66 -51.29 32.06
C TYR A 205 35.16 -51.50 31.91
N ASP A 206 35.85 -50.64 31.14
CA ASP A 206 37.29 -50.73 30.91
C ASP A 206 38.08 -50.49 32.21
N GLU A 207 37.61 -49.59 33.08
CA GLU A 207 38.20 -49.33 34.40
C GLU A 207 38.05 -50.51 35.38
N LEU A 208 36.89 -51.17 35.37
CA LEU A 208 36.61 -52.34 36.23
C LEU A 208 37.25 -53.63 35.73
N LYS A 209 37.49 -53.74 34.41
CA LYS A 209 38.21 -54.84 33.77
C LYS A 209 39.74 -54.69 33.86
N GLY A 210 40.25 -53.48 34.08
CA GLY A 210 41.67 -53.15 34.13
C GLY A 210 42.38 -53.69 35.38
N GLU A 211 43.21 -54.73 35.16
CA GLU A 211 44.01 -55.54 36.10
C GLU A 211 43.27 -56.23 37.25
#